data_AF-A0A514WWX7-F1
#
_entry.id   AF-A0A514WWX7-F1
#
_cell.length_a   1.000
_cell.length_b   1.000
_cell.length_c   1.000
_cell.angle_alpha   90.00
_cell.angle_beta   90.00
_cell.angle_gamma   90.00
#
_symmetry.space_group_name_H-M   'P 1'
#
loop_
_entity.id
_entity.type
_entity.pdbx_description
1 polymer ?
#
loop_
_entity_poly.entity_id
_entity_poly.type
_entity_poly.pdbx_seq_one_letter_code
_entity_poly.pdbx_strand_id
1 'polypeptide(L)'
;MRTLLIAFTLLLSSQSFAQTSLNYYENEKYREVKISEYQGAKIGADCIKSGKPSCQAWTAYTGKPATESTKPNTTLAGNPAAQYCWDLKAKNRILKEKDGKQYDYCVFEDGSMIDSWTLYYKHFPKK
;
A
#
# COMPACT_ATOMS: atom_id res chain seq x y z
N MET A 1 29.68 -43.91 23.21
CA MET A 1 29.11 -42.57 22.93
C MET A 1 27.74 -42.75 22.28
N ARG A 2 26.66 -42.51 23.03
CA ARG A 2 25.28 -42.48 22.49
C ARG A 2 25.04 -41.07 21.98
N THR A 3 24.88 -40.92 20.67
CA THR A 3 24.55 -39.65 20.02
C THR A 3 23.12 -39.27 20.43
N LEU A 4 22.99 -38.23 21.25
CA LEU A 4 21.71 -37.60 21.56
C LEU A 4 21.24 -36.85 20.31
N LEU A 5 20.25 -37.40 19.60
CA LEU A 5 19.52 -36.68 18.57
C LEU A 5 18.59 -35.66 19.26
N ILE A 6 19.09 -34.45 19.47
CA ILE A 6 18.26 -33.31 19.86
C ILE A 6 17.45 -32.93 18.62
N ALA A 7 16.19 -33.37 18.58
CA ALA A 7 15.21 -32.91 17.61
C ALA A 7 14.97 -31.41 17.85
N PHE A 8 15.68 -30.57 17.10
CA PHE A 8 15.46 -29.13 17.05
C PHE A 8 14.11 -28.90 16.34
N THR A 9 13.04 -28.89 17.13
CA THR A 9 11.72 -28.48 16.65
C THR A 9 11.80 -27.01 16.28
N LEU A 10 12.00 -26.75 14.99
CA LEU A 10 11.78 -25.44 14.38
C LEU A 10 10.33 -25.06 14.63
N LEU A 11 10.10 -24.27 15.69
CA LEU A 11 8.91 -23.46 15.84
C LEU A 11 8.87 -22.52 14.63
N LEU A 12 8.19 -22.94 13.56
CA LEU A 12 7.70 -22.02 12.54
C LEU A 12 6.72 -21.10 13.25
N SER A 13 7.23 -19.99 13.79
CA SER A 13 6.39 -18.87 14.13
C SER A 13 5.78 -18.39 12.81
N SER A 14 4.54 -18.80 12.57
CA SER A 14 3.72 -18.22 11.52
C SER A 14 3.52 -16.76 11.90
N GLN A 15 4.41 -15.90 11.40
CA GLN A 15 4.22 -14.46 11.44
C GLN A 15 2.97 -14.18 10.60
N SER A 16 1.83 -14.20 11.28
CA SER A 16 0.56 -13.79 10.72
C SER A 16 0.68 -12.29 10.50
N PHE A 17 1.07 -11.89 9.29
CA PHE A 17 1.00 -10.49 8.89
C PHE A 17 -0.46 -10.08 9.02
N ALA A 18 -0.75 -9.15 9.94
CA ALA A 18 -2.10 -8.67 10.16
C ALA A 18 -2.59 -7.98 8.88
N GLN A 19 -3.45 -8.66 8.13
CA GLN A 19 -4.09 -8.10 6.94
C GLN A 19 -5.37 -7.37 7.34
N THR A 20 -5.57 -6.19 6.79
CA THR A 20 -6.82 -5.44 6.98
C THR A 20 -7.65 -5.48 5.71
N SER A 21 -8.91 -5.89 5.81
CA SER A 21 -9.86 -5.81 4.68
C SER A 21 -10.47 -4.43 4.60
N LEU A 22 -10.31 -3.78 3.45
CA LEU A 22 -10.98 -2.53 3.11
C LEU A 22 -11.87 -2.72 1.89
N ASN A 23 -12.87 -1.86 1.73
CA ASN A 23 -13.80 -1.93 0.61
C ASN A 23 -13.85 -0.61 -0.15
N TYR A 24 -14.00 -0.68 -1.47
CA TYR A 24 -14.30 0.49 -2.30
C TYR A 24 -15.43 0.15 -3.28
N TYR A 25 -16.17 1.17 -3.71
CA TYR A 25 -17.27 1.00 -4.65
C TYR A 25 -16.78 1.25 -6.08
N GLU A 26 -17.03 0.29 -6.98
CA GLU A 26 -16.67 0.40 -8.39
C GLU A 26 -17.54 -0.51 -9.28
N ASN A 27 -18.07 0.05 -10.37
CA ASN A 27 -18.96 -0.63 -11.31
C ASN A 27 -20.15 -1.28 -10.58
N GLU A 28 -20.87 -0.46 -9.82
CA GLU A 28 -22.08 -0.82 -9.09
C GLU A 28 -21.93 -1.87 -7.97
N LYS A 29 -20.71 -2.28 -7.64
CA LYS A 29 -20.43 -3.25 -6.58
C LYS A 29 -19.29 -2.80 -5.66
N TYR A 30 -19.35 -3.23 -4.41
CA TYR A 30 -18.21 -3.15 -3.51
C TYR A 30 -17.16 -4.19 -3.90
N ARG A 31 -15.89 -3.79 -3.90
CA ARG A 31 -14.73 -4.67 -4.02
C ARG A 31 -13.96 -4.62 -2.72
N GLU A 32 -13.61 -5.80 -2.22
CA GLU A 32 -12.69 -5.95 -1.09
C GLU A 32 -11.24 -5.88 -1.58
N VAL A 33 -10.39 -5.22 -0.81
CA VAL A 33 -8.94 -5.20 -0.96
C VAL A 33 -8.34 -5.59 0.38
N LYS A 34 -7.46 -6.58 0.37
CA LYS A 34 -6.66 -6.92 1.54
C LYS A 34 -5.43 -6.03 1.56
N ILE A 35 -5.21 -5.31 2.63
CA ILE A 35 -4.03 -4.47 2.86
C ILE A 35 -3.05 -5.26 3.72
N SER A 36 -1.78 -5.24 3.33
CA SER A 36 -0.65 -5.78 4.08
C SER A 36 0.38 -4.68 4.31
N GLU A 37 1.16 -4.81 5.38
CA GLU A 37 2.29 -3.92 5.63
C GLU A 37 3.61 -4.60 5.25
N TYR A 38 4.44 -3.93 4.47
CA TYR A 38 5.76 -4.40 4.06
C TYR A 38 6.77 -3.26 4.12
N GLN A 39 7.74 -3.36 5.04
CA GLN A 39 8.79 -2.34 5.23
C GLN A 39 8.22 -0.90 5.39
N GLY A 40 7.15 -0.78 6.20
CA GLY A 40 6.45 0.48 6.43
C GLY A 40 5.50 0.91 5.31
N ALA A 41 5.44 0.18 4.19
CA ALA A 41 4.47 0.41 3.12
C ALA A 41 3.17 -0.33 3.42
N LYS A 42 2.06 0.40 3.50
CA LYS A 42 0.71 -0.19 3.57
C LYS A 42 0.17 -0.38 2.17
N ILE A 43 0.29 -1.58 1.62
CA ILE A 43 0.05 -1.92 0.21
C ILE A 43 -1.01 -3.00 0.06
N GLY A 44 -1.61 -3.10 -1.13
CA GLY A 44 -2.44 -4.24 -1.49
C GLY A 44 -1.66 -5.56 -1.33
N ALA A 45 -2.27 -6.55 -0.69
CA ALA A 45 -1.66 -7.85 -0.42
C ALA A 45 -1.32 -8.60 -1.72
N ASP A 46 -2.05 -8.34 -2.79
CA ASP A 46 -1.82 -8.81 -4.15
C ASP A 46 -0.49 -8.32 -4.76
N CYS A 47 0.07 -7.22 -4.24
CA CYS A 47 1.41 -6.77 -4.59
C CYS A 47 2.50 -7.73 -4.08
N ILE A 48 2.28 -8.41 -2.94
CA ILE A 48 3.29 -9.27 -2.30
C ILE A 48 3.14 -10.70 -2.82
N LYS A 49 4.03 -11.11 -3.71
CA LYS A 49 4.07 -12.47 -4.27
C LYS A 49 5.33 -13.18 -3.81
N SER A 50 5.18 -14.39 -3.26
CA SER A 50 6.32 -15.17 -2.73
C SER A 50 7.20 -14.40 -1.73
N GLY A 51 6.55 -13.59 -0.87
CA GLY A 51 7.22 -12.82 0.19
C GLY A 51 7.92 -11.54 -0.25
N LYS A 52 7.82 -11.15 -1.52
CA LYS A 52 8.40 -9.90 -2.04
C LYS A 52 7.38 -9.11 -2.86
N PRO A 53 7.36 -7.78 -2.75
CA PRO A 53 6.50 -6.95 -3.59
C PRO A 53 7.04 -6.85 -5.03
N SER A 54 6.15 -7.00 -6.00
CA SER A 54 6.46 -6.90 -7.44
C SER A 54 5.33 -6.24 -8.21
N CYS A 55 5.04 -4.98 -7.85
CA CYS A 55 3.95 -4.19 -8.42
C CYS A 55 4.33 -2.70 -8.56
N GLN A 56 3.56 -1.94 -9.33
CA GLN A 56 3.75 -0.51 -9.54
C GLN A 56 3.69 0.30 -8.23
N ALA A 57 2.82 -0.06 -7.29
CA ALA A 57 2.75 0.61 -5.99
C ALA A 57 4.06 0.51 -5.19
N TRP A 58 4.74 -0.64 -5.27
CA TRP A 58 6.05 -0.82 -4.64
C TRP A 58 7.16 -0.09 -5.38
N THR A 59 7.14 -0.12 -6.70
CA THR A 59 8.06 0.67 -7.53
C THR A 59 7.94 2.15 -7.22
N ALA A 60 6.72 2.67 -7.03
CA ALA A 60 6.49 4.04 -6.62
C ALA A 60 7.03 4.31 -5.21
N TYR A 61 6.75 3.44 -4.23
CA TYR A 61 7.20 3.61 -2.83
C TYR A 61 8.72 3.62 -2.64
N THR A 62 9.44 2.84 -3.45
CA THR A 62 10.90 2.72 -3.38
C THR A 62 11.63 3.63 -4.37
N GLY A 63 10.88 4.25 -5.28
CA GLY A 63 11.40 5.14 -6.31
C GLY A 63 11.84 6.50 -5.78
N LYS A 64 12.20 7.37 -6.72
CA LYS A 64 12.42 8.79 -6.44
C LYS A 64 11.08 9.53 -6.46
N PRO A 65 10.95 10.66 -5.75
CA PRO A 65 9.76 11.49 -5.85
C PRO A 65 9.48 11.91 -7.30
N ALA A 66 8.20 12.00 -7.67
CA ALA A 66 7.81 12.51 -8.98
C ALA A 66 8.36 13.94 -9.18
N THR A 67 9.02 14.19 -10.30
CA THR A 67 9.63 15.49 -10.63
C THR A 67 8.70 16.42 -11.41
N GLU A 68 7.60 15.89 -11.97
CA GLU A 68 6.70 16.62 -12.84
C GLU A 68 5.26 16.57 -12.31
N SER A 69 4.79 17.67 -11.73
CA SER A 69 3.37 17.83 -11.44
C SER A 69 2.62 18.02 -12.74
N THR A 70 1.75 17.07 -13.09
CA THR A 70 1.05 17.11 -14.39
C THR A 70 -0.31 17.81 -14.24
N LYS A 71 -0.33 19.15 -14.45
CA LYS A 71 -1.48 20.07 -14.61
C LYS A 71 -2.12 20.67 -13.33
N PRO A 72 -3.00 21.68 -13.54
CA PRO A 72 -2.71 23.09 -13.78
C PRO A 72 -2.69 23.84 -12.44
N ASN A 73 -2.21 25.09 -12.48
CA ASN A 73 -2.13 26.04 -11.36
C ASN A 73 -3.53 26.46 -10.84
N THR A 74 -4.35 25.50 -10.46
CA THR A 74 -5.64 25.73 -9.82
C THR A 74 -5.38 25.68 -8.34
N THR A 75 -5.54 26.82 -7.70
CA THR A 75 -5.41 27.04 -6.26
C THR A 75 -6.54 26.33 -5.49
N LEU A 76 -6.73 25.03 -5.70
CA LEU A 76 -7.57 24.22 -4.86
C LEU A 76 -6.65 23.58 -3.82
N ALA A 77 -6.88 23.95 -2.56
CA ALA A 77 -6.28 23.32 -1.38
C ALA A 77 -6.73 21.85 -1.27
N GLY A 78 -6.23 21.00 -2.16
CA GLY A 78 -6.48 19.56 -2.17
C GLY A 78 -5.60 18.83 -1.15
N ASN A 79 -6.03 17.65 -0.72
CA ASN A 79 -5.19 16.74 0.07
C ASN A 79 -3.86 16.49 -0.69
N PRO A 80 -2.69 16.87 -0.16
CA PRO A 80 -1.42 16.75 -0.88
C PRO A 80 -1.04 15.30 -1.20
N ALA A 81 -1.41 14.33 -0.35
CA ALA A 81 -1.20 12.92 -0.64
C ALA A 81 -2.08 12.43 -1.80
N ALA A 82 -3.32 12.91 -1.88
CA ALA A 82 -4.20 12.62 -3.01
C ALA A 82 -3.66 13.22 -4.31
N GLN A 83 -3.15 14.46 -4.26
CA GLN A 83 -2.49 15.12 -5.40
C GLN A 83 -1.29 14.29 -5.88
N TYR A 84 -0.48 13.81 -4.93
CA TYR A 84 0.71 13.04 -5.24
C TYR A 84 0.42 11.69 -5.92
N CYS A 85 -0.74 11.07 -5.67
CA CYS A 85 -1.17 9.92 -6.46
C CYS A 85 -1.25 10.26 -7.96
N TRP A 86 -1.82 11.42 -8.31
CA TRP A 86 -1.98 11.85 -9.70
C TRP A 86 -0.64 12.19 -10.37
N ASP A 87 0.29 12.80 -9.63
CA ASP A 87 1.64 13.07 -10.12
C ASP A 87 2.38 11.77 -10.49
N LEU A 88 2.09 10.68 -9.78
CA LEU A 88 2.59 9.34 -10.06
C LEU A 88 1.77 8.55 -11.10
N LYS A 89 0.88 9.22 -11.84
CA LYS A 89 -0.05 8.60 -12.81
C LYS A 89 -0.98 7.54 -12.22
N ALA A 90 -1.18 7.57 -10.90
CA ALA A 90 -2.18 6.77 -10.19
C ALA A 90 -3.46 7.58 -9.97
N LYS A 91 -4.55 6.89 -9.62
CA LYS A 91 -5.81 7.52 -9.18
C LYS A 91 -5.84 7.55 -7.65
N ASN A 92 -6.36 8.60 -7.05
CA ASN A 92 -6.69 8.58 -5.62
C ASN A 92 -8.08 7.94 -5.40
N ARG A 93 -8.20 7.01 -4.45
CA ARG A 93 -9.44 6.30 -4.11
C ARG A 93 -9.61 6.21 -2.60
N ILE A 94 -10.83 6.48 -2.13
CA ILE A 94 -11.24 6.23 -0.76
C ILE A 94 -11.61 4.75 -0.58
N LEU A 95 -10.91 4.08 0.34
CA LEU A 95 -11.20 2.74 0.83
C LEU A 95 -11.81 2.83 2.23
N LYS A 96 -12.75 1.93 2.56
CA LYS A 96 -13.50 1.95 3.82
C LYS A 96 -13.36 0.66 4.62
N GLU A 97 -13.15 0.78 5.92
CA GLU A 97 -13.36 -0.32 6.88
C GLU A 97 -14.86 -0.62 7.05
N LYS A 98 -15.16 -1.78 7.67
CA LYS A 98 -16.53 -2.20 7.98
C LYS A 98 -17.27 -1.22 8.90
N ASP A 99 -16.56 -0.56 9.80
CA ASP A 99 -17.10 0.45 10.72
C ASP A 99 -17.21 1.85 10.10
N GLY A 100 -16.85 2.00 8.81
CA GLY A 100 -16.97 3.24 8.07
C GLY A 100 -15.75 4.16 8.13
N LYS A 101 -14.66 3.80 8.84
CA LYS A 101 -13.39 4.54 8.73
C LYS A 101 -12.91 4.56 7.30
N GLN A 102 -12.35 5.69 6.87
CA GLN A 102 -11.96 5.95 5.48
C GLN A 102 -10.47 6.22 5.37
N TYR A 103 -9.86 5.71 4.30
CA TYR A 103 -8.45 5.84 4.01
C TYR A 103 -8.25 6.12 2.53
N ASP A 104 -7.33 7.02 2.21
CA ASP A 104 -6.99 7.39 0.84
C ASP A 104 -5.86 6.50 0.31
N TYR A 105 -6.09 5.82 -0.81
CA TYR A 105 -5.09 4.97 -1.48
C TYR A 105 -4.81 5.48 -2.90
N CYS A 106 -3.55 5.39 -3.32
CA CYS A 106 -3.18 5.51 -4.73
C CYS A 106 -3.40 4.16 -5.42
N VAL A 107 -4.20 4.15 -6.49
CA VAL A 107 -4.49 2.98 -7.32
C VAL A 107 -3.76 3.11 -8.64
N PHE A 108 -2.80 2.22 -8.87
CA PHE A 108 -1.97 2.19 -10.07
C PHE A 108 -2.66 1.43 -11.22
N GLU A 109 -2.10 1.54 -12.42
CA GLU A 109 -2.66 0.94 -13.64
C GLU A 109 -2.68 -0.59 -13.57
N ASP A 110 -1.67 -1.19 -12.94
CA ASP A 110 -1.61 -2.64 -12.66
C ASP A 110 -2.59 -3.10 -11.57
N GLY A 111 -3.41 -2.20 -11.04
CA GLY A 111 -4.40 -2.46 -9.99
C GLY A 111 -3.82 -2.45 -8.57
N SER A 112 -2.50 -2.41 -8.41
CA SER A 112 -1.85 -2.37 -7.10
C SER A 112 -2.17 -1.06 -6.37
N MET A 113 -2.21 -1.15 -5.05
CA MET A 113 -2.61 -0.03 -4.19
C MET A 113 -1.59 0.23 -3.08
N ILE A 114 -1.45 1.49 -2.68
CA ILE A 114 -0.69 1.92 -1.49
C ILE A 114 -1.39 3.08 -0.78
N ASP A 115 -1.32 3.11 0.56
CA ASP A 115 -1.80 4.23 1.36
C ASP A 115 -1.11 5.54 0.90
N SER A 116 -1.93 6.51 0.54
CA SER A 116 -1.46 7.75 -0.09
C SER A 116 -0.58 8.57 0.85
N TRP A 117 -0.89 8.61 2.14
CA TRP A 117 -0.11 9.36 3.13
C TRP A 117 1.21 8.68 3.44
N THR A 118 1.23 7.35 3.56
CA THR A 118 2.45 6.56 3.66
C THR A 118 3.37 6.83 2.47
N LEU A 119 2.84 6.82 1.25
CA LEU A 119 3.62 7.10 0.04
C LEU A 119 4.11 8.55 -0.03
N TYR A 120 3.27 9.51 0.36
CA TYR A 120 3.61 10.92 0.38
C TYR A 120 4.74 11.20 1.38
N TYR A 121 4.60 10.78 2.64
CA TYR A 121 5.61 11.04 3.67
C TYR A 121 6.90 10.24 3.48
N LYS A 122 6.86 9.13 2.73
CA LYS A 122 8.07 8.44 2.28
C LYS A 122 8.96 9.33 1.42
N HIS A 123 8.36 10.16 0.57
CA HIS A 123 9.05 11.07 -0.34
C HIS A 123 9.23 12.49 0.21
N PHE A 124 8.32 12.92 1.07
CA PHE A 124 8.30 14.24 1.69
C PHE A 124 8.17 14.11 3.22
N PRO A 125 9.23 13.69 3.93
CA PRO A 125 9.17 13.48 5.38
C PRO A 125 8.74 14.74 6.12
N LYS A 126 7.92 14.57 7.17
CA LYS A 126 7.63 15.68 8.09
C LYS A 126 8.94 16.12 8.73
N LYS A 127 9.15 17.44 8.78
CA LYS A 127 10.25 18.04 9.54
C LYS A 127 10.00 17.92 11.04
#